data_AF-A0A8S0FUU6-F1
#
_entry.id   AF-A0A8S0FUU6-F1
#
_cell.length_a   1.000
_cell.length_b   1.000
_cell.length_c   1.000
_cell.angle_alpha   90.00
_cell.angle_beta   90.00
_cell.angle_gamma   90.00
#
_symmetry.space_group_name_H-M   'P 1'
#
loop_
_entity.id
_entity.type
_entity.pdbx_description
1 polymer ?
#
loop_
_entity_poly.entity_id
_entity_poly.type
_entity_poly.pdbx_seq_one_letter_code
_entity_poly.pdbx_strand_id
1 'polypeptide(L)' 'MSSKNRILAMLPALCARRTTTRNIRFPNHIIEQINIALEHKGSGNFSAWVIEACRRRLATDATHLRPASMTNNEK' A
#
# COMPACT_ATOMS: atom_id res chain seq x y z
N MET A 1 39.14 -10.18 15.56
CA MET A 1 38.02 -11.14 15.37
C MET A 1 37.22 -11.20 16.66
N SER A 2 35.89 -11.12 16.54
CA SER A 2 34.89 -11.22 17.63
C SER A 2 34.92 -10.04 18.62
N SER A 3 33.81 -9.40 18.99
CA SER A 3 32.46 -9.91 19.18
C SER A 3 31.43 -8.87 18.79
N LYS A 4 30.43 -9.34 18.03
CA LYS A 4 29.23 -8.62 17.64
C LYS A 4 28.45 -8.28 18.91
N ASN A 5 28.57 -7.04 19.40
CA ASN A 5 27.73 -6.54 20.49
C ASN A 5 26.32 -6.29 19.94
N ARG A 6 25.52 -7.36 19.93
CA ARG A 6 24.23 -7.48 19.24
C ARG A 6 23.02 -7.17 20.12
N ILE A 7 23.21 -6.38 21.19
CA ILE A 7 22.18 -6.12 22.21
C ILE A 7 22.19 -4.64 22.64
N LEU A 8 22.19 -3.68 21.69
CA LEU A 8 21.93 -2.28 22.06
C LEU A 8 21.25 -1.44 20.97
N ALA A 9 20.12 -1.93 20.45
CA ALA A 9 19.06 -1.06 19.96
C ALA A 9 17.73 -1.82 20.01
N MET A 10 17.04 -1.70 21.15
CA MET A 10 15.62 -1.99 21.27
C MET A 10 14.83 -1.25 20.18
N LEU A 11 13.76 -1.89 19.70
CA LEU A 11 12.74 -1.39 18.78
C LEU A 11 12.45 0.12 18.97
N PRO A 12 12.40 0.90 17.86
CA PRO A 12 11.34 0.73 16.87
C PRO A 12 11.84 0.76 15.41
N ALA A 13 10.95 0.46 14.45
CA ALA A 13 11.06 0.86 13.04
C ALA A 13 11.64 -0.11 11.99
N LEU A 14 11.41 -1.42 12.06
CA LEU A 14 11.52 -2.26 10.84
C LEU A 14 10.33 -2.10 9.87
N CYS A 15 9.22 -1.48 10.28
CA CYS A 15 8.02 -1.29 9.43
C CYS A 15 7.94 0.02 8.64
N ALA A 16 8.76 1.04 8.93
CA ALA A 16 8.82 2.27 8.12
C ALA A 16 9.88 2.19 7.00
N ARG A 17 10.42 0.99 6.76
CA ARG A 17 11.58 0.77 5.91
C ARG A 17 11.16 0.83 4.43
N ARG A 18 11.41 2.00 3.81
CA ARG A 18 11.40 2.33 2.36
C ARG A 18 10.13 2.98 1.81
N THR A 19 9.61 4.03 2.46
CA THR A 19 8.73 4.98 1.74
C THR A 19 9.58 5.95 0.92
N THR A 20 9.02 6.45 -0.19
CA THR A 20 9.65 7.49 -1.01
C THR A 20 8.61 8.57 -1.26
N THR A 21 8.93 9.81 -0.94
CA THR A 21 8.06 10.94 -1.26
C THR A 21 8.05 11.18 -2.76
N ARG A 22 6.87 11.22 -3.36
CA ARG A 22 6.66 11.58 -4.77
C ARG A 22 5.82 12.85 -4.83
N ASN A 23 6.24 13.82 -5.65
CA ASN A 23 5.46 15.01 -5.90
C ASN A 23 4.44 14.74 -7.01
N ILE A 24 3.21 14.41 -6.63
CA ILE A 24 2.08 14.15 -7.54
C ILE A 24 0.97 15.17 -7.28
N ARG A 25 0.22 15.52 -8.32
CA ARG A 25 -0.87 16.50 -8.25
C ARG A 25 -2.22 15.82 -8.49
N PHE A 26 -3.21 16.20 -7.71
CA PHE A 26 -4.61 15.82 -7.89
C PHE A 26 -5.45 17.07 -8.18
N PRO A 27 -6.58 16.94 -8.88
CA PRO A 27 -7.57 18.01 -8.94
C PRO A 27 -8.09 18.36 -7.53
N ASN A 28 -8.32 19.64 -7.25
CA ASN A 28 -8.74 20.11 -5.92
C ASN A 28 -10.05 19.44 -5.45
N HIS A 29 -11.04 19.35 -6.33
CA HIS A 29 -12.33 18.72 -6.01
C HIS A 29 -12.20 17.25 -5.59
N ILE A 30 -11.18 16.53 -6.09
CA ILE A 30 -10.91 15.14 -5.69
C ILE A 30 -10.28 15.08 -4.31
N ILE A 31 -9.35 15.98 -3.99
CA ILE A 31 -8.71 16.04 -2.68
C ILE A 31 -9.77 16.32 -1.59
N GLU A 32 -10.68 17.27 -1.85
CA GLU A 32 -11.78 17.60 -0.95
C GLU A 32 -12.68 16.39 -0.67
N GLN A 33 -13.09 15.66 -1.71
CA GLN A 33 -13.92 14.45 -1.55
C GLN A 33 -13.22 13.37 -0.72
N ILE A 34 -11.91 13.17 -0.91
CA ILE A 34 -11.14 12.21 -0.13
C ILE A 34 -11.08 12.64 1.34
N ASN A 35 -10.82 13.91 1.63
CA ASN A 35 -10.75 14.41 3.00
C ASN A 35 -12.08 14.22 3.73
N ILE A 36 -13.21 14.54 3.08
CA ILE A 36 -14.55 14.31 3.65
C ILE A 36 -14.78 12.81 3.94
N ALA A 37 -14.40 11.92 3.01
CA ALA A 37 -14.53 10.48 3.21
C ALA A 37 -13.65 9.97 4.37
N LEU A 38 -12.50 10.59 4.58
CA LEU A 38 -11.55 10.28 5.64
C LEU A 38 -12.02 10.75 7.02
N GLU A 39 -12.60 11.95 7.11
CA GLU A 39 -13.23 12.49 8.31
C GLU A 39 -14.34 11.56 8.81
N HIS A 40 -15.24 11.13 7.92
CA HIS A 40 -16.31 10.19 8.27
C HIS A 40 -15.80 8.82 8.77
N LYS A 41 -14.62 8.39 8.31
CA LYS A 41 -14.01 7.11 8.68
C LYS A 41 -13.14 7.20 9.94
N GLY A 42 -12.91 8.40 10.48
CA GLY A 42 -12.03 8.64 11.63
C GLY A 42 -10.54 8.42 11.33
N SER A 43 -10.12 8.56 10.07
CA SER A 43 -8.74 8.31 9.63
C SER A 43 -8.19 9.52 8.89
N GLY A 44 -7.29 10.30 9.48
CA GLY A 44 -6.73 11.51 8.85
C GLY A 44 -5.59 11.30 7.83
N ASN A 45 -5.18 10.05 7.57
CA ASN A 45 -3.98 9.78 6.76
C ASN A 45 -4.29 9.66 5.26
N PHE A 46 -4.19 10.77 4.53
CA PHE A 46 -4.37 10.80 3.06
C PHE A 46 -3.48 9.78 2.33
N SER A 47 -2.19 9.72 2.66
CA SER A 47 -1.26 8.77 2.05
C SER A 47 -1.66 7.30 2.27
N ALA A 48 -2.23 6.97 3.44
CA ALA A 48 -2.71 5.61 3.70
C ALA A 48 -3.90 5.25 2.82
N TRP A 49 -4.81 6.21 2.59
CA TRP A 49 -5.93 6.04 1.68
C TRP A 49 -5.48 5.82 0.24
N VAL A 50 -4.54 6.64 -0.25
CA VAL A 50 -3.99 6.53 -1.60
C VAL A 50 -3.26 5.19 -1.78
N ILE A 51 -2.46 4.76 -0.81
CA ILE A 51 -1.77 3.45 -0.85
C ILE A 51 -2.78 2.31 -0.95
N GLU A 52 -3.84 2.34 -0.14
CA GLU A 52 -4.88 1.31 -0.15
C GLU A 52 -5.67 1.28 -1.46
N ALA A 53 -6.01 2.45 -2.01
CA ALA A 53 -6.67 2.57 -3.31
C ALA A 53 -5.79 1.97 -4.43
N CYS A 54 -4.48 2.30 -4.45
CA CYS A 54 -3.54 1.72 -5.39
C CYS A 54 -3.43 0.20 -5.23
N ARG A 55 -3.34 -0.30 -3.99
CA ARG A 55 -3.27 -1.75 -3.70
C ARG A 55 -4.49 -2.50 -4.25
N ARG A 56 -5.70 -1.97 -4.04
CA ARG A 56 -6.94 -2.57 -4.57
C ARG A 56 -6.93 -2.62 -6.09
N ARG A 57 -6.52 -1.52 -6.75
CA ARG A 57 -6.44 -1.46 -8.20
C ARG A 57 -5.46 -2.50 -8.77
N LEU A 58 -4.25 -2.55 -8.20
CA LEU A 58 -3.22 -3.52 -8.62
C LEU A 58 -3.68 -4.97 -8.40
N ALA A 59 -4.40 -5.25 -7.30
CA ALA A 59 -4.94 -6.58 -7.03
C ALA A 59 -6.02 -6.98 -8.05
N THR A 60 -6.93 -6.07 -8.40
CA THR A 60 -7.94 -6.30 -9.45
C THR A 60 -7.28 -6.55 -10.81
N ASP A 61 -6.29 -5.74 -11.19
CA ASP A 61 -5.60 -5.91 -12.47
C ASP A 61 -4.80 -7.24 -12.51
N ALA A 62 -4.21 -7.66 -11.39
CA ALA A 62 -3.54 -8.96 -11.29
C ALA A 62 -4.50 -10.14 -11.47
N THR A 63 -5.74 -10.04 -10.97
CA THR A 63 -6.77 -11.06 -11.22
C THR A 63 -7.24 -11.10 -12.68
N HIS A 64 -7.22 -9.99 -13.41
CA HIS A 64 -7.59 -9.96 -14.83
C HIS A 64 -6.47 -10.39 -15.78
N LEU A 65 -5.21 -10.34 -15.34
CA LEU A 65 -4.04 -10.77 -16.12
C LEU A 65 -3.65 -12.24 -15.91
N ARG A 66 -4.30 -12.99 -15.00
CA ARG A 66 -4.14 -14.44 -14.94
C ARG A 66 -5.07 -15.06 -15.99
N PRO A 67 -4.56 -15.67 -17.08
CA PRO A 67 -5.41 -16.50 -17.91
C PRO A 67 -5.95 -17.61 -17.02
N ALA A 68 -7.28 -17.73 -16.96
CA ALA A 68 -7.93 -18.88 -16.37
C ALA A 68 -7.36 -20.12 -17.05
N SER A 69 -6.49 -20.86 -16.36
CA SER A 69 -6.03 -22.16 -16.81
C SER A 69 -7.25 -23.07 -16.79
N MET A 70 -7.98 -23.10 -17.90
CA MET A 70 -8.95 -24.14 -18.18
C MET A 70 -8.17 -25.46 -18.23
N THR A 71 -8.25 -26.22 -17.15
CA THR A 71 -7.78 -27.61 -17.15
C THR A 71 -8.75 -28.41 -18.01
N ASN A 72 -8.37 -28.66 -19.26
CA ASN A 72 -9.08 -29.59 -20.12
C ASN A 72 -8.96 -30.99 -19.49
N ASN A 73 -10.11 -31.48 -19.07
CA ASN A 73 -10.39 -32.84 -18.67
C ASN A 73 -10.30 -33.74 -19.92
N GLU A 74 -9.16 -34.42 -20.01
CA GLU A 74 -8.90 -35.50 -20.97
C GLU A 74 -9.91 -36.64 -20.76
N LYS A 75 -10.52 -37.10 -21.84
CA LYS A 75 -11.46 -38.22 -21.88
C LYS A 75 -10.74 -39.49 -22.28
#